data_AF-A0A9P0MMB0-F1
#
_entry.id   AF-A0A9P0MMB0-F1
#
_cell.length_a   1.000
_cell.length_b   1.000
_cell.length_c   1.000
_cell.angle_alpha   90.00
_cell.angle_beta   90.00
_cell.angle_gamma   90.00
#
_symmetry.space_group_name_H-M   'P 1'
#
loop_
_entity.id
_entity.type
_entity.pdbx_description
1 polymer ?
#
loop_
_entity_poly.entity_id
_entity_poly.type
_entity_poly.pdbx_seq_one_letter_code
_entity_poly.pdbx_strand_id
1 'polypeptide(L)'
;MYTLNINNVLIETWIFYTSVLFMKTILMIPLTGWSRIYYRVAMNPEDGALLGEKVRTHEKIERYRRAHLNDLENIPFFVIISFLYY
;
A
#
# COMPACT_ATOMS: atom_id res chain seq x y z
N MET A 1 -12.08 -38.19 -11.04
CA MET A 1 -12.32 -36.74 -11.10
C MET A 1 -12.08 -36.22 -9.69
N TYR A 2 -10.97 -35.53 -9.43
CA TYR A 2 -10.68 -34.99 -8.11
C TYR A 2 -11.65 -33.83 -7.85
N THR A 3 -12.58 -33.99 -6.91
CA THR A 3 -13.40 -32.87 -6.45
C THR A 3 -12.59 -32.10 -5.42
N LEU A 4 -12.13 -30.91 -5.78
CA LEU A 4 -11.61 -29.94 -4.82
C LEU A 4 -12.71 -29.70 -3.78
N ASN A 5 -12.48 -30.14 -2.55
CA ASN A 5 -13.41 -29.90 -1.45
C ASN A 5 -13.19 -28.46 -0.95
N ILE A 6 -13.77 -27.51 -1.67
CA ILE A 6 -13.64 -26.08 -1.43
C ILE A 6 -14.36 -25.76 -0.11
N ASN A 7 -13.58 -25.49 0.95
CA ASN A 7 -14.14 -25.08 2.23
C ASN A 7 -14.55 -23.60 2.19
N ASN A 8 -15.81 -23.33 1.86
CA ASN A 8 -16.37 -21.97 1.73
C ASN A 8 -15.95 -21.01 2.86
N VAL A 9 -15.84 -21.48 4.10
CA VAL A 9 -15.44 -20.68 5.26
C VAL A 9 -14.01 -20.16 5.12
N LEU A 10 -13.08 -20.99 4.65
CA LEU A 10 -11.68 -20.62 4.47
C LEU A 10 -11.55 -19.60 3.30
N ILE A 11 -12.38 -19.68 2.24
CA ILE A 11 -12.33 -18.76 1.08
C ILE A 11 -12.87 -17.41 1.51
N GLU A 12 -13.99 -17.40 2.24
CA GLU A 12 -14.60 -16.18 2.74
C GLU A 12 -13.63 -15.43 3.66
N THR A 13 -12.98 -16.19 4.55
CA THR A 13 -11.94 -15.67 5.44
C THR A 13 -10.76 -15.10 4.64
N TRP A 14 -10.29 -15.82 3.62
CA TRP A 14 -9.19 -15.37 2.76
C TRP A 14 -9.53 -14.09 1.99
N ILE A 15 -10.71 -14.01 1.38
CA ILE A 15 -11.20 -12.81 0.66
C ILE A 15 -11.28 -11.62 1.61
N PHE A 16 -11.84 -11.82 2.82
CA PHE A 16 -11.96 -10.76 3.80
C PHE A 16 -10.60 -10.18 4.19
N TYR A 17 -9.65 -11.01 4.63
CA TYR A 17 -8.33 -10.51 5.05
C TYR A 17 -7.52 -9.92 3.89
N THR A 18 -7.60 -10.53 2.71
CA THR A 18 -6.95 -9.98 1.50
C THR A 18 -7.51 -8.61 1.16
N SER A 19 -8.84 -8.43 1.21
CA SER A 19 -9.48 -7.14 0.94
C SER A 19 -9.06 -6.05 1.93
N VAL A 20 -8.92 -6.38 3.22
CA VAL A 20 -8.46 -5.46 4.27
C VAL A 20 -7.00 -5.03 4.01
N LEU A 21 -6.13 -5.97 3.64
CA LEU A 21 -4.74 -5.67 3.31
C LEU A 21 -4.64 -4.78 2.07
N PHE A 22 -5.39 -5.07 1.02
CA PHE A 22 -5.44 -4.21 -0.16
C PHE A 22 -5.96 -2.80 0.17
N MET A 23 -7.01 -2.70 0.99
CA MET A 23 -7.55 -1.41 1.43
C MET A 23 -6.48 -0.60 2.18
N LYS A 24 -5.72 -1.24 3.08
CA LYS A 24 -4.60 -0.60 3.79
C LYS A 24 -3.52 -0.08 2.82
N THR A 25 -3.14 -0.88 1.80
CA THR A 25 -2.17 -0.45 0.79
C THR A 25 -2.65 0.76 -0.01
N ILE A 26 -3.93 0.79 -0.37
CA ILE A 26 -4.53 1.91 -1.10
C ILE A 26 -4.56 3.17 -0.22
N LEU A 27 -4.90 3.04 1.06
CA LEU A 27 -4.94 4.17 2.01
C LEU A 27 -3.57 4.82 2.24
N MET A 28 -2.47 4.11 2.02
CA MET A 28 -1.12 4.67 2.10
C MET A 28 -0.81 5.70 1.01
N ILE A 29 -1.48 5.63 -0.15
CA ILE A 29 -1.31 6.57 -1.27
C ILE A 29 -1.76 8.00 -0.88
N PRO A 30 -3.03 8.24 -0.48
CA PRO A 30 -3.47 9.58 -0.08
C PRO A 30 -2.78 10.06 1.20
N LEU A 31 -2.40 9.16 2.12
CA LEU A 31 -1.64 9.54 3.33
C LEU A 31 -0.28 10.16 2.95
N THR A 32 0.43 9.54 2.00
CA THR A 32 1.72 10.05 1.52
C THR A 32 1.52 11.36 0.75
N GLY A 33 0.48 11.45 -0.09
CA GLY A 33 0.14 12.68 -0.82
C GLY A 33 -0.21 13.85 0.11
N TRP A 34 -1.09 13.64 1.09
CA TRP A 34 -1.45 14.67 2.07
C TRP A 34 -0.23 15.08 2.90
N SER A 35 0.59 14.13 3.34
CA SER A 35 1.80 14.47 4.10
C SER A 35 2.73 15.42 3.31
N ARG A 36 2.82 15.29 1.98
CA ARG A 36 3.60 16.20 1.12
C ARG A 36 3.02 17.61 1.10
N ILE A 37 1.70 17.75 1.00
CA ILE A 37 1.01 19.04 1.03
C ILE A 37 1.19 19.69 2.42
N TYR A 38 1.00 18.92 3.49
CA TYR A 38 1.09 19.40 4.87
C TYR A 38 2.49 19.90 5.22
N TYR A 39 3.53 19.13 4.88
CA TYR A 39 4.93 19.52 5.14
C TYR A 39 5.51 20.44 4.06
N ARG A 40 4.74 20.80 3.02
CA ARG A 40 5.20 21.58 1.85
C ARG A 40 6.50 21.01 1.28
N VAL A 41 6.47 19.74 0.92
CA VAL A 41 7.63 19.03 0.38
C VAL A 41 7.32 18.62 -1.04
N ALA A 42 7.86 19.37 -2.00
CA ALA A 42 7.74 19.06 -3.41
C ALA A 42 8.59 17.84 -3.78
N MET A 43 8.01 16.90 -4.53
CA MET A 43 8.71 15.73 -5.06
C MET A 43 9.43 16.07 -6.36
N ASN A 44 8.73 16.79 -7.23
CA ASN A 44 9.21 17.21 -8.53
C ASN A 44 9.43 18.72 -8.57
N PRO A 45 10.31 19.22 -9.44
CA PRO A 45 10.52 20.66 -9.62
C PRO A 45 9.26 21.38 -10.11
N GLU A 46 8.37 20.71 -10.84
CA GLU A 46 7.05 21.24 -11.24
C GLU A 46 6.15 21.51 -10.04
N ASP A 47 6.02 20.54 -9.12
CA ASP A 47 5.29 20.71 -7.85
C ASP A 47 5.94 21.80 -6.99
N GLY A 48 7.28 21.90 -7.04
CA GLY A 48 8.06 22.89 -6.32
C GLY A 48 7.81 24.31 -6.83
N ALA A 49 7.67 24.48 -8.14
CA ALA A 49 7.31 25.76 -8.74
C ALA A 49 5.89 26.22 -8.33
N LEU A 50 4.95 25.28 -8.24
CA LEU A 50 3.58 25.53 -7.74
C LEU A 50 3.54 25.87 -6.25
N LEU A 51 4.38 25.23 -5.44
CA LEU A 51 4.45 25.43 -3.99
C LEU A 51 5.41 26.56 -3.56
N GLY A 52 6.18 27.13 -4.50
CA GLY A 52 7.25 28.09 -4.20
C GLY A 52 8.40 27.51 -3.37
N GLU A 53 8.53 26.18 -3.34
CA GLU A 53 9.49 25.44 -2.51
C GLU A 53 10.44 24.61 -3.39
N LYS A 54 11.70 24.48 -2.96
CA LYS A 54 12.66 23.61 -3.64
C LYS A 54 12.34 22.14 -3.34
N VAL A 55 12.66 21.27 -4.30
CA VAL A 55 12.63 19.81 -4.09
C VAL A 55 13.51 19.49 -2.89
N ARG A 56 12.90 18.89 -1.86
CA ARG A 56 13.58 18.50 -0.62
C ARG A 56 13.09 17.14 -0.17
N THR A 57 13.91 16.43 0.57
CA THR A 57 13.50 15.19 1.25
C THR A 57 13.05 15.52 2.66
N HIS A 58 12.09 14.74 3.17
CA HIS A 58 11.59 14.89 4.53
C HIS A 58 11.43 13.52 5.16
N GLU A 59 12.07 13.31 6.30
CA GLU A 59 12.22 11.99 6.93
C GLU A 59 10.88 11.31 7.22
N LYS A 60 9.88 12.05 7.71
CA LYS A 60 8.52 11.51 7.94
C LYS A 60 7.84 11.02 6.65
N ILE A 61 8.01 11.73 5.54
CA ILE A 61 7.40 11.36 4.25
C ILE A 61 8.11 10.12 3.70
N GLU A 62 9.43 10.06 3.82
CA GLU A 62 10.18 8.85 3.46
C GLU A 62 9.79 7.66 4.31
N ARG A 63 9.46 7.85 5.59
CA ARG A 63 8.93 6.78 6.45
C ARG A 63 7.60 6.24 5.91
N TYR A 64 6.67 7.10 5.50
CA TYR A 64 5.42 6.66 4.87
C TYR A 64 5.66 5.95 3.54
N ARG A 65 6.60 6.45 2.73
CA ARG A 65 7.01 5.80 1.48
C ARG A 65 7.61 4.42 1.72
N ARG A 66 8.48 4.27 2.74
CA ARG A 66 9.07 2.98 3.14
C ARG A 66 8.01 2.00 3.64
N ALA A 67 7.03 2.48 4.41
CA ALA A 67 5.91 1.65 4.84
C ALA A 67 5.06 1.18 3.65
N HIS A 68 4.78 2.06 2.68
CA HIS A 68 4.05 1.67 1.46
C HIS A 68 4.85 0.70 0.59
N LEU A 69 6.17 0.86 0.49
CA LEU A 69 7.03 -0.11 -0.20
C LEU A 69 7.03 -1.47 0.49
N ASN A 70 7.12 -1.49 1.82
CA ASN A 70 7.03 -2.74 2.59
C ASN A 70 5.69 -3.46 2.35
N ASP A 71 4.61 -2.71 2.16
CA ASP A 71 3.30 -3.26 1.81
C ASP A 71 3.29 -3.86 0.40
N LEU A 72 3.87 -3.16 -0.57
CA LEU A 72 3.99 -3.64 -1.95
C LEU A 72 4.94 -4.84 -2.08
N GLU A 73 5.94 -4.95 -1.22
CA GLU A 73 6.83 -6.10 -1.17
C GLU A 73 6.13 -7.30 -0.52
N ASN A 74 5.48 -7.14 0.64
CA ASN A 74 4.99 -8.28 1.42
C ASN A 74 3.57 -8.75 1.08
N ILE A 75 2.63 -7.83 0.84
CA ILE A 75 1.20 -8.17 0.68
C ILE A 75 0.96 -9.04 -0.56
N PRO A 76 1.58 -8.79 -1.73
CA PRO A 76 1.42 -9.68 -2.89
C PRO A 76 1.91 -11.11 -2.61
N PHE A 77 3.04 -11.29 -1.92
CA PHE A 77 3.50 -12.62 -1.54
C PHE A 77 2.53 -13.30 -0.56
N PHE A 78 2.02 -12.55 0.43
CA PHE A 78 1.01 -13.08 1.35
C PHE A 78 -0.22 -13.58 0.60
N VAL A 79 -0.74 -12.79 -0.36
CA VAL A 79 -1.92 -13.13 -1.15
C VAL A 79 -1.69 -14.40 -1.99
N ILE A 80 -0.53 -14.53 -2.63
CA ILE A 80 -0.19 -15.71 -3.44
C ILE A 80 -0.04 -16.96 -2.55
N ILE A 81 0.72 -16.87 -1.46
CA ILE A 81 0.99 -18.02 -0.58
C ILE A 81 -0.31 -18.47 0.10
N SER A 82 -1.11 -17.54 0.60
CA SER A 82 -2.39 -17.85 1.24
C SER A 82 -3.41 -18.41 0.26
N PHE A 83 -3.41 -17.98 -1.00
CA PHE A 83 -4.23 -18.56 -2.06
C PHE A 83 -3.81 -20.00 -2.40
N LEU A 84 -2.52 -20.31 -2.37
CA LEU A 84 -2.01 -21.66 -2.62
C LEU A 84 -2.20 -22.62 -1.44
N TYR A 85 -2.32 -22.10 -0.22
CA TYR A 85 -2.58 -22.89 0.98
C TYR A 85 -4.06 -23.30 1.10
N TYR A 86 -4.95 -22.51 0.49
CA TYR A 86 -6.38 -22.73 0.51
C TYR A 86 -6.80 -24.00 -0.26
#